data_AF-A0A9E5DVU2-F1
#
_entry.id   AF-A0A9E5DVU2-F1
#
_cell.length_a   1.000
_cell.length_b   1.000
_cell.length_c   1.000
_cell.angle_alpha   90.00
_cell.angle_beta   90.00
_cell.angle_gamma   90.00
#
_symmetry.space_group_name_H-M   'P 1'
#
loop_
_entity.id
_entity.type
_entity.pdbx_description
1 polymer ?
#
loop_
_entity_poly.entity_id
_entity_poly.type
_entity_poly.pdbx_seq_one_letter_code
_entity_poly.pdbx_strand_id
1 'polypeptide(L)'
;MPLAQPHNWIVQTEPDPAKTRPIRCQDPQQPSPQAPINGRHRPVPLKPHFDGPSRHTALYTTFLRHSHVDLGLPSAYALTAALTPIPLLREATLAKLKNTHPRRYPAPGLRTKSDAERSMWMPLSVIAALAIAAVALYAVRNQNPPSVPVSRSAKSSPPPALPPKPIVKPQPLPIREDELRHAVAGPTGNLVIARTAQPQATSLDSLLQRDIQRMLDQIGVAYGSVVLIDPQTGQVLAMAEARQPDDPVGAIGSLTKPTVPAASVIKVVTAAALLDNGVSPDDLACFHGGLHGLDASHLKQRPTDRRCETLTLALARSSNAAIARFALRDLPAGALHKAAEAFGFNRKVPSDVAYQPSRFEDTGSDLDRARAATGFAGSSLSPLHAAWLAAVVASDGKLKRISAWDPALTLSAAADIGPVDAPTIKPSVAATLRQMMVATTEIGTGRHSFARRPHALRGMAIGGKTGSLSASEGEIYRHVSWFVGFAPAHQPKVAIAAMVINGWKWKVKAPTVARDALGLFFERAANKSAQATPLAPAAELDPRSIAL
;
A
#
# COMPACT_ATOMS: atom_id res chain seq x y z
N MET A 1 -13.12 -18.99 6.17
CA MET A 1 -11.84 -19.18 6.90
C MET A 1 -11.83 -18.20 8.05
N PRO A 2 -11.53 -18.63 9.30
CA PRO A 2 -11.43 -17.70 10.40
C PRO A 2 -10.22 -16.79 10.16
N LEU A 3 -10.39 -15.50 10.44
CA LEU A 3 -9.33 -14.49 10.42
C LEU A 3 -8.16 -14.99 11.28
N ALA A 4 -6.94 -14.93 10.73
CA ALA A 4 -5.73 -15.08 11.52
C ALA A 4 -5.80 -14.09 12.70
N GLN A 5 -5.49 -14.59 13.90
CA GLN A 5 -5.43 -13.81 15.13
C GLN A 5 -4.53 -12.58 14.92
N PRO A 6 -4.82 -11.43 15.54
CA PRO A 6 -3.99 -10.24 15.39
C PRO A 6 -2.60 -10.54 15.95
N HIS A 7 -1.61 -10.66 15.07
CA HIS A 7 -0.21 -10.73 15.47
C HIS A 7 0.16 -9.48 16.27
N ASN A 8 0.81 -9.66 17.42
CA ASN A 8 1.31 -8.55 18.24
C ASN A 8 2.56 -7.97 17.59
N TRP A 9 2.40 -6.91 16.80
CA TRP A 9 3.53 -6.20 16.20
C TRP A 9 4.14 -5.21 17.20
N ILE A 10 5.47 -5.23 17.33
CA ILE A 10 6.27 -4.36 18.20
C ILE A 10 7.41 -3.77 17.36
N VAL A 11 7.72 -2.48 17.51
CA VAL A 11 8.87 -1.87 16.84
C VAL A 11 10.13 -2.06 17.71
N GLN A 12 11.20 -2.66 17.15
CA GLN A 12 12.49 -2.80 17.83
C GLN A 12 13.66 -2.06 17.13
N THR A 13 14.67 -1.80 17.95
CA THR A 13 15.84 -0.90 17.80
C THR A 13 17.14 -1.61 17.40
N GLU A 14 18.10 -0.88 16.82
CA GLU A 14 19.54 -1.16 16.94
C GLU A 14 20.27 0.08 17.50
N PRO A 15 21.35 -0.09 18.28
CA PRO A 15 22.11 1.00 18.89
C PRO A 15 22.98 1.73 17.86
N ASP A 16 23.01 3.06 17.95
CA ASP A 16 23.92 3.92 17.19
C ASP A 16 25.31 3.93 17.85
N PRO A 17 26.39 3.44 17.20
CA PRO A 17 27.74 3.53 17.72
C PRO A 17 28.37 4.89 17.32
N ALA A 18 27.77 6.00 17.73
CA ALA A 18 28.40 7.31 17.63
C ALA A 18 27.95 8.22 18.78
N LYS A 19 28.94 8.62 19.58
CA LYS A 19 28.83 9.31 20.86
C LYS A 19 28.02 10.61 20.85
N THR A 20 27.32 10.76 21.97
CA THR A 20 26.90 11.98 22.67
C THR A 20 27.91 13.13 22.63
N ARG A 21 27.45 14.33 22.24
CA ARG A 21 27.77 15.61 22.91
C ARG A 21 26.55 16.53 22.86
N PRO A 22 26.13 17.15 23.98
CA PRO A 22 25.05 18.12 23.97
C PRO A 22 25.53 19.46 23.42
N ILE A 23 24.82 19.98 22.42
CA ILE A 23 24.95 21.38 21.98
C ILE A 23 24.13 22.23 22.96
N ARG A 24 24.80 23.15 23.64
CA ARG A 24 24.20 24.09 24.58
C ARG A 24 23.67 25.29 23.78
N CYS A 25 22.35 25.48 23.72
CA CYS A 25 21.76 26.69 23.18
C CYS A 25 21.94 27.84 24.17
N GLN A 26 22.50 28.97 23.73
CA GLN A 26 22.45 30.26 24.43
C GLN A 26 21.42 31.16 23.72
N ASP A 27 20.64 31.88 24.53
CA ASP A 27 19.60 32.84 24.12
C ASP A 27 20.19 34.12 23.47
N PRO A 28 19.40 34.91 22.71
CA PRO A 28 19.88 35.95 21.83
C PRO A 28 20.01 37.32 22.52
N GLN A 29 21.10 38.05 22.27
CA GLN A 29 21.14 39.51 22.38
C GLN A 29 21.79 40.14 21.13
N GLN A 30 21.30 41.35 20.83
CA GLN A 30 21.39 42.15 19.60
C GLN A 30 22.72 42.95 19.44
N PRO A 31 22.96 43.73 18.35
CA PRO A 31 24.16 43.60 17.51
C PRO A 31 25.21 44.74 17.51
N SER A 32 26.30 44.46 16.75
CA SER A 32 27.26 45.36 16.01
C SER A 32 28.52 45.89 16.71
N PRO A 33 29.62 46.28 15.99
CA PRO A 33 29.89 46.28 14.52
C PRO A 33 31.26 45.68 14.03
N GLN A 34 31.33 45.48 12.69
CA GLN A 34 32.44 45.47 11.68
C GLN A 34 33.91 45.78 12.12
N ALA A 35 35.04 45.34 11.51
CA ALA A 35 35.53 44.53 10.36
C ALA A 35 37.10 44.40 10.51
N PRO A 36 37.98 44.15 9.51
CA PRO A 36 38.15 43.05 8.52
C PRO A 36 39.58 42.38 8.54
N ILE A 37 39.87 41.51 7.53
CA ILE A 37 41.15 41.29 6.78
C ILE A 37 41.87 39.90 6.87
N ASN A 38 41.93 39.26 5.68
CA ASN A 38 42.92 38.38 5.00
C ASN A 38 43.66 37.18 5.64
N GLY A 39 43.78 36.11 4.84
CA GLY A 39 44.93 35.19 4.88
C GLY A 39 44.73 33.85 4.16
N ARG A 40 45.21 33.74 2.91
CA ARG A 40 45.34 32.49 2.12
C ARG A 40 46.44 31.59 2.72
N HIS A 41 46.35 30.25 2.58
CA HIS A 41 47.39 29.39 1.99
C HIS A 41 46.95 27.91 1.81
N ARG A 42 47.69 27.22 0.94
CA ARG A 42 47.42 26.05 0.07
C ARG A 42 47.60 24.65 0.73
N PRO A 43 47.32 23.54 0.00
CA PRO A 43 47.13 22.19 0.54
C PRO A 43 48.38 21.28 0.42
N VAL A 44 48.37 20.16 1.15
CA VAL A 44 49.38 19.07 1.07
C VAL A 44 48.70 17.75 0.64
N PRO A 45 49.21 17.03 -0.38
CA PRO A 45 48.71 15.71 -0.79
C PRO A 45 49.62 14.58 -0.28
N LEU A 46 49.08 13.38 -0.03
CA LEU A 46 49.88 12.14 0.09
C LEU A 46 49.05 10.89 -0.28
N LYS A 47 49.62 10.09 -1.20
CA LYS A 47 49.33 8.70 -1.60
C LYS A 47 50.65 8.20 -2.24
N PRO A 48 50.84 6.89 -2.53
CA PRO A 48 50.47 5.67 -1.82
C PRO A 48 51.70 4.72 -1.66
N HIS A 49 51.56 3.56 -0.99
CA HIS A 49 52.47 2.42 -1.24
C HIS A 49 51.74 1.08 -1.14
N PHE A 50 52.03 0.23 -2.13
CA PHE A 50 51.74 -1.20 -2.27
C PHE A 50 52.70 -2.03 -1.41
N ASP A 51 52.26 -3.20 -0.91
CA ASP A 51 52.83 -4.52 -1.22
C ASP A 51 52.09 -5.65 -0.46
N GLY A 52 51.82 -6.75 -1.16
CA GLY A 52 51.61 -8.08 -0.58
C GLY A 52 52.76 -9.00 -1.03
N PRO A 53 52.62 -10.34 -1.09
CA PRO A 53 51.74 -11.26 -0.35
C PRO A 53 52.53 -12.43 0.31
N SER A 54 51.90 -13.24 1.15
CA SER A 54 52.40 -14.60 1.43
C SER A 54 51.30 -15.58 1.84
N ARG A 55 51.42 -16.77 1.23
CA ARG A 55 50.56 -17.96 1.31
C ARG A 55 50.85 -18.75 2.60
N HIS A 56 49.89 -19.54 3.08
CA HIS A 56 50.14 -20.92 3.53
C HIS A 56 48.86 -21.78 3.49
N THR A 57 49.10 -23.07 3.32
CA THR A 57 48.24 -24.16 2.85
C THR A 57 48.08 -25.21 3.95
N ALA A 58 46.94 -25.89 4.04
CA ALA A 58 46.74 -27.33 4.36
C ALA A 58 45.24 -27.56 4.70
N LEU A 59 44.41 -28.29 3.94
CA LEU A 59 44.35 -29.74 3.65
C LEU A 59 44.08 -30.63 4.88
N TYR A 60 42.87 -31.21 4.94
CA TYR A 60 42.61 -32.60 5.35
C TYR A 60 41.31 -33.12 4.70
N THR A 61 41.45 -34.02 3.73
CA THR A 61 40.50 -35.08 3.37
C THR A 61 40.82 -36.30 4.28
N THR A 62 39.97 -37.30 4.56
CA THR A 62 39.63 -38.43 3.65
C THR A 62 38.78 -39.48 4.44
N PHE A 63 37.58 -39.84 3.94
CA PHE A 63 36.95 -41.19 3.84
C PHE A 63 36.49 -42.01 5.09
N LEU A 64 35.57 -43.01 5.07
CA LEU A 64 34.99 -44.00 4.10
C LEU A 64 33.57 -44.42 4.62
N ARG A 65 32.51 -44.58 3.77
CA ARG A 65 31.76 -45.82 3.33
C ARG A 65 31.27 -46.79 4.43
N HIS A 66 30.17 -47.55 4.35
CA HIS A 66 29.11 -47.95 3.39
C HIS A 66 27.92 -48.48 4.27
N SER A 67 26.67 -48.55 3.81
CA SER A 67 26.10 -49.78 3.20
C SER A 67 24.67 -49.56 2.66
N HIS A 68 24.42 -50.17 1.51
CA HIS A 68 23.14 -50.40 0.83
C HIS A 68 22.16 -51.27 1.64
N VAL A 69 20.85 -51.15 1.40
CA VAL A 69 19.94 -52.23 0.95
C VAL A 69 18.72 -51.60 0.25
N ASP A 70 18.45 -52.02 -0.98
CA ASP A 70 17.21 -51.84 -1.76
C ASP A 70 16.12 -52.83 -1.32
N LEU A 71 14.84 -52.47 -1.50
CA LEU A 71 13.83 -53.23 -2.28
C LEU A 71 12.38 -52.76 -2.00
N GLY A 72 11.60 -52.56 -3.06
CA GLY A 72 10.18 -52.96 -3.11
C GLY A 72 9.09 -51.87 -3.20
N LEU A 73 8.65 -51.54 -4.42
CA LEU A 73 7.25 -51.17 -4.76
C LEU A 73 6.40 -52.47 -4.94
N PRO A 74 5.07 -52.48 -5.20
CA PRO A 74 4.04 -51.41 -5.33
C PRO A 74 2.76 -51.69 -4.45
N SER A 75 1.71 -50.85 -4.33
CA SER A 75 0.54 -50.80 -5.24
C SER A 75 -0.62 -49.97 -4.63
N ALA A 76 -1.45 -49.45 -5.53
CA ALA A 76 -2.74 -48.73 -5.42
C ALA A 76 -3.74 -49.10 -4.30
N TYR A 77 -4.56 -48.13 -3.86
CA TYR A 77 -6.03 -48.17 -3.96
C TYR A 77 -6.64 -46.77 -3.73
N ALA A 78 -7.55 -46.39 -4.63
CA ALA A 78 -8.46 -45.26 -4.53
C ALA A 78 -9.76 -45.68 -3.83
N LEU A 79 -10.47 -44.73 -3.20
CA LEU A 79 -11.90 -44.40 -3.43
C LEU A 79 -12.58 -43.76 -2.20
N THR A 80 -13.02 -42.52 -2.42
CA THR A 80 -14.33 -41.91 -2.09
C THR A 80 -14.90 -42.02 -0.68
N ALA A 81 -14.99 -40.86 -0.03
CA ALA A 81 -15.97 -40.55 1.00
C ALA A 81 -17.37 -40.37 0.39
N ALA A 82 -18.35 -41.10 0.92
CA ALA A 82 -19.77 -40.90 0.66
C ALA A 82 -20.44 -40.31 1.92
N LEU A 83 -21.14 -39.20 1.71
CA LEU A 83 -22.05 -38.54 2.63
C LEU A 83 -23.36 -39.35 2.73
N THR A 84 -23.87 -39.55 3.94
CA THR A 84 -25.31 -39.53 4.23
C THR A 84 -25.56 -39.14 5.71
N PRO A 85 -26.71 -38.55 6.04
CA PRO A 85 -26.96 -37.91 7.35
C PRO A 85 -28.08 -38.59 8.17
N ILE A 86 -28.45 -37.95 9.31
CA ILE A 86 -29.72 -38.07 10.08
C ILE A 86 -29.64 -39.12 11.23
N PRO A 87 -30.32 -38.98 12.41
CA PRO A 87 -30.47 -37.86 13.37
C PRO A 87 -30.60 -38.33 14.86
N LEU A 88 -31.05 -37.40 15.74
CA LEU A 88 -31.89 -37.60 16.94
C LEU A 88 -31.31 -38.06 18.30
N LEU A 89 -31.73 -37.26 19.30
CA LEU A 89 -32.31 -37.62 20.60
C LEU A 89 -31.43 -37.92 21.84
N ARG A 90 -31.69 -37.05 22.83
CA ARG A 90 -32.04 -37.30 24.25
C ARG A 90 -30.95 -37.60 25.30
N GLU A 91 -30.89 -36.65 26.23
CA GLU A 91 -31.08 -36.77 27.68
C GLU A 91 -29.99 -37.30 28.63
N ALA A 92 -29.95 -36.59 29.78
CA ALA A 92 -29.56 -37.02 31.13
C ALA A 92 -28.04 -37.10 31.41
N THR A 93 -27.46 -36.71 32.55
CA THR A 93 -27.93 -36.23 33.86
C THR A 93 -26.70 -35.85 34.72
N LEU A 94 -26.87 -34.95 35.71
CA LEU A 94 -26.25 -34.94 37.07
C LEU A 94 -24.69 -34.80 37.19
N ALA A 95 -24.06 -34.11 38.15
CA ALA A 95 -24.46 -33.40 39.37
C ALA A 95 -23.25 -32.67 40.02
N LYS A 96 -23.56 -31.75 40.96
CA LYS A 96 -22.86 -31.45 42.25
C LYS A 96 -21.56 -30.63 42.17
N LEU A 97 -21.23 -29.63 43.02
CA LEU A 97 -21.59 -29.27 44.42
C LEU A 97 -21.37 -27.76 44.65
N LYS A 98 -22.34 -27.04 45.24
CA LYS A 98 -22.36 -26.45 46.61
C LYS A 98 -21.20 -25.51 47.02
N ASN A 99 -21.54 -24.26 47.34
CA ASN A 99 -21.50 -23.80 48.74
C ASN A 99 -22.36 -22.54 49.01
N THR A 100 -23.02 -22.61 50.15
CA THR A 100 -24.04 -21.76 50.79
C THR A 100 -23.39 -20.63 51.62
N HIS A 101 -24.01 -19.47 51.92
CA HIS A 101 -25.02 -19.25 52.98
C HIS A 101 -25.44 -17.74 53.10
N PRO A 102 -26.41 -17.33 53.94
CA PRO A 102 -27.66 -16.70 53.47
C PRO A 102 -27.97 -15.31 54.09
N ARG A 103 -29.10 -14.67 53.68
CA ARG A 103 -29.98 -13.93 54.62
C ARG A 103 -31.38 -13.55 54.05
N ARG A 104 -32.39 -14.12 54.71
CA ARG A 104 -33.74 -13.64 55.11
C ARG A 104 -34.66 -12.87 54.13
N TYR A 105 -35.81 -13.50 53.85
CA TYR A 105 -37.11 -12.87 53.61
C TYR A 105 -37.85 -12.62 54.94
N PRO A 106 -38.91 -11.79 54.93
CA PRO A 106 -40.23 -12.39 55.13
C PRO A 106 -41.30 -11.92 54.12
N ALA A 107 -42.42 -12.63 54.20
CA ALA A 107 -43.50 -12.85 53.23
C ALA A 107 -44.59 -11.74 53.19
N PRO A 108 -45.60 -11.86 52.29
CA PRO A 108 -46.49 -10.78 51.84
C PRO A 108 -47.88 -10.76 52.50
N GLY A 109 -48.57 -9.61 52.44
CA GLY A 109 -49.95 -9.44 52.91
C GLY A 109 -50.75 -8.37 52.15
N LEU A 110 -51.66 -8.86 51.29
CA LEU A 110 -53.03 -8.40 51.00
C LEU A 110 -53.34 -6.93 50.54
N ARG A 111 -53.53 -6.82 49.21
CA ARG A 111 -54.73 -6.33 48.48
C ARG A 111 -55.56 -5.14 49.02
N THR A 112 -55.69 -4.11 48.17
CA THR A 112 -56.97 -3.54 47.66
C THR A 112 -56.71 -3.06 46.20
N LYS A 113 -57.33 -3.67 45.18
CA LYS A 113 -58.60 -3.37 44.45
C LYS A 113 -58.40 -2.57 43.15
N SER A 114 -59.16 -3.00 42.13
CA SER A 114 -59.35 -2.51 40.75
C SER A 114 -58.25 -2.81 39.72
N ASP A 115 -58.38 -3.90 38.95
CA ASP A 115 -59.07 -4.00 37.63
C ASP A 115 -58.06 -3.61 36.51
N ALA A 116 -57.24 -4.53 35.98
CA ALA A 116 -57.64 -5.57 35.02
C ALA A 116 -58.65 -5.07 33.97
N GLU A 117 -58.22 -4.17 33.09
CA GLU A 117 -58.60 -4.05 31.65
C GLU A 117 -58.27 -2.65 31.14
N ARG A 118 -57.09 -2.45 30.51
CA ARG A 118 -56.84 -1.31 29.59
C ARG A 118 -55.51 -1.49 28.87
N SER A 119 -55.45 -2.43 27.93
CA SER A 119 -54.40 -2.45 26.92
C SER A 119 -54.85 -3.16 25.65
N MET A 120 -55.72 -2.51 24.86
CA MET A 120 -55.77 -2.69 23.41
C MET A 120 -56.74 -1.68 22.78
N TRP A 121 -56.27 -0.45 22.55
CA TRP A 121 -56.92 0.48 21.63
C TRP A 121 -55.82 1.16 20.81
N MET A 122 -55.62 0.71 19.57
CA MET A 122 -54.96 1.55 18.57
C MET A 122 -55.88 2.76 18.34
N PRO A 123 -55.37 4.00 18.32
CA PRO A 123 -56.22 5.14 18.06
C PRO A 123 -56.79 5.02 16.63
N LEU A 124 -58.11 5.22 16.50
CA LEU A 124 -58.89 5.16 15.25
C LEU A 124 -58.27 5.93 14.09
N SER A 125 -57.43 6.93 14.37
CA SER A 125 -56.65 7.69 13.39
C SER A 125 -55.66 6.84 12.59
N VAL A 126 -55.07 5.80 13.19
CA VAL A 126 -54.10 4.91 12.51
C VAL A 126 -54.82 3.96 11.55
N ILE A 127 -55.99 3.47 11.93
CA ILE A 127 -56.82 2.59 11.07
C ILE A 127 -57.37 3.41 9.89
N ALA A 128 -57.81 4.64 10.11
CA ALA A 128 -58.28 5.53 9.05
C ALA A 128 -57.18 5.89 8.05
N ALA A 129 -55.95 6.16 8.51
CA ALA A 129 -54.82 6.46 7.63
C ALA A 129 -54.43 5.28 6.73
N LEU A 130 -54.46 4.06 7.27
CA LEU A 130 -54.16 2.84 6.51
C LEU A 130 -55.26 2.51 5.48
N ALA A 131 -56.53 2.79 5.81
CA ALA A 131 -57.64 2.63 4.87
C ALA A 131 -57.57 3.61 3.70
N ILE A 132 -57.23 4.88 3.95
CA ILE A 132 -57.08 5.90 2.89
C ILE A 132 -55.92 5.54 1.95
N ALA A 133 -54.79 5.07 2.49
CA ALA A 133 -53.64 4.65 1.68
C ALA A 133 -53.98 3.45 0.79
N ALA A 134 -54.76 2.48 1.30
CA ALA A 134 -55.19 1.32 0.52
C ALA A 134 -56.15 1.69 -0.62
N VAL A 135 -57.08 2.64 -0.39
CA VAL A 135 -58.00 3.13 -1.42
C VAL A 135 -57.26 3.91 -2.51
N ALA A 136 -56.26 4.73 -2.15
CA ALA A 136 -55.45 5.46 -3.12
C ALA A 136 -54.62 4.51 -4.01
N LEU A 137 -54.03 3.46 -3.43
CA LEU A 137 -53.30 2.44 -4.18
C LEU A 137 -54.19 1.60 -5.10
N TYR A 138 -55.43 1.33 -4.68
CA TYR A 138 -56.42 0.65 -5.53
C TYR A 138 -56.88 1.54 -6.70
N ALA A 139 -57.09 2.83 -6.46
CA ALA A 139 -57.52 3.79 -7.48
C ALA A 139 -56.43 4.07 -8.55
N VAL A 140 -55.14 4.02 -8.18
CA VAL A 140 -54.04 4.18 -9.14
C VAL A 140 -53.83 2.91 -9.97
N ARG A 141 -54.08 1.73 -9.41
CA ARG A 141 -53.88 0.45 -10.10
C ARG A 141 -54.99 0.13 -11.13
N ASN A 142 -56.18 0.72 -10.98
CA ASN A 142 -57.35 0.45 -11.82
C ASN A 142 -57.70 1.55 -12.83
N GLN A 143 -56.82 2.51 -13.07
CA GLN A 143 -57.00 3.45 -14.18
C GLN A 143 -56.51 2.82 -15.49
N ASN A 144 -57.46 2.38 -16.31
CA ASN A 144 -57.20 2.11 -17.73
C ASN A 144 -56.87 3.43 -18.43
N PRO A 145 -55.82 3.49 -19.26
CA PRO A 145 -55.52 4.70 -20.03
C PRO A 145 -56.66 4.98 -21.02
N PRO A 146 -56.98 6.26 -21.30
CA PRO A 146 -58.03 6.61 -22.24
C PRO A 146 -57.64 6.18 -23.67
N SER A 147 -58.60 5.58 -24.37
CA SER A 147 -58.52 5.27 -25.79
C SER A 147 -58.58 6.57 -26.61
N VAL A 148 -57.47 6.91 -27.26
CA VAL A 148 -57.42 8.01 -28.23
C VAL A 148 -57.95 7.51 -29.59
N PRO A 149 -58.83 8.26 -30.30
CA PRO A 149 -59.33 7.85 -31.60
C PRO A 149 -58.23 7.90 -32.67
N VAL A 150 -58.18 6.86 -33.50
CA VAL A 150 -57.29 6.76 -34.66
C VAL A 150 -57.78 7.72 -35.75
N SER A 151 -57.02 8.80 -35.98
CA SER A 151 -57.09 9.63 -37.18
C SER A 151 -56.19 9.04 -38.27
N ARG A 152 -56.70 8.99 -39.51
CA ARG A 152 -56.01 8.48 -40.70
C ARG A 152 -54.98 9.50 -41.23
N SER A 153 -53.82 8.95 -41.59
CA SER A 153 -52.93 9.35 -42.70
C SER A 153 -52.17 10.67 -42.63
N ALA A 154 -50.87 10.57 -42.33
CA ALA A 154 -49.83 11.26 -43.09
C ALA A 154 -48.60 10.33 -43.15
N LYS A 155 -48.06 10.08 -44.36
CA LYS A 155 -46.85 9.30 -44.59
C LYS A 155 -45.67 9.98 -43.89
N SER A 156 -45.16 9.38 -42.81
CA SER A 156 -43.86 9.75 -42.23
C SER A 156 -42.78 8.79 -42.73
N SER A 157 -41.68 9.38 -43.20
CA SER A 157 -40.48 8.67 -43.66
C SER A 157 -39.92 7.74 -42.56
N PRO A 158 -39.17 6.67 -42.93
CA PRO A 158 -38.57 5.79 -41.93
C PRO A 158 -37.66 6.61 -41.01
N PRO A 159 -37.67 6.37 -39.69
CA PRO A 159 -36.70 6.98 -38.80
C PRO A 159 -35.28 6.57 -39.25
N PRO A 160 -34.30 7.48 -39.17
CA PRO A 160 -32.93 7.17 -39.52
C PRO A 160 -32.47 5.97 -38.69
N ALA A 161 -31.86 4.99 -39.35
CA ALA A 161 -31.32 3.81 -38.68
C ALA A 161 -30.46 4.26 -37.50
N LEU A 162 -30.78 3.77 -36.30
CA LEU A 162 -29.94 3.99 -35.12
C LEU A 162 -28.51 3.60 -35.51
N PRO A 163 -27.51 4.46 -35.25
CA PRO A 163 -26.13 4.10 -35.51
C PRO A 163 -25.85 2.76 -34.81
N PRO A 164 -25.12 1.83 -35.46
CA PRO A 164 -24.81 0.55 -34.85
C PRO A 164 -24.18 0.82 -33.47
N LYS A 165 -24.75 0.20 -32.42
CA LYS A 165 -24.16 0.27 -31.08
C LYS A 165 -22.67 -0.06 -31.23
N PRO A 166 -21.76 0.78 -30.70
CA PRO A 166 -20.35 0.47 -30.74
C PRO A 166 -20.15 -0.96 -30.25
N ILE A 167 -19.46 -1.78 -31.04
CA ILE A 167 -19.08 -3.13 -30.61
C ILE A 167 -18.15 -2.94 -29.42
N VAL A 168 -18.69 -3.00 -28.21
CA VAL A 168 -17.92 -3.00 -26.98
C VAL A 168 -17.22 -4.35 -26.96
N LYS A 169 -15.92 -4.38 -27.28
CA LYS A 169 -15.16 -5.62 -27.13
C LYS A 169 -15.25 -6.00 -25.65
N PRO A 170 -15.55 -7.26 -25.31
CA PRO A 170 -15.64 -7.68 -23.92
C PRO A 170 -14.34 -7.34 -23.20
N GLN A 171 -14.45 -6.68 -22.04
CA GLN A 171 -13.29 -6.32 -21.26
C GLN A 171 -12.52 -7.59 -20.88
N PRO A 172 -11.18 -7.61 -21.02
CA PRO A 172 -10.41 -8.73 -20.52
C PRO A 172 -10.63 -8.84 -19.00
N LEU A 173 -10.81 -10.08 -18.53
CA LEU A 173 -10.95 -10.35 -17.10
C LEU A 173 -9.77 -9.74 -16.33
N PRO A 174 -9.96 -9.32 -15.06
CA PRO A 174 -8.85 -8.78 -14.28
C PRO A 174 -7.70 -9.79 -14.14
N ILE A 175 -6.45 -9.39 -14.38
CA ILE A 175 -5.23 -10.20 -14.25
C ILE A 175 -5.10 -10.70 -12.80
N ARG A 176 -4.94 -12.01 -12.58
CA ARG A 176 -4.68 -12.54 -11.25
C ARG A 176 -3.17 -12.61 -10.99
N GLU A 177 -2.79 -12.54 -9.72
CA GLU A 177 -1.39 -12.60 -9.30
C GLU A 177 -0.68 -13.88 -9.77
N ASP A 178 -1.35 -15.03 -9.75
CA ASP A 178 -0.78 -16.30 -10.23
C ASP A 178 -0.48 -16.26 -11.73
N GLU A 179 -1.26 -15.54 -12.53
CA GLU A 179 -1.03 -15.47 -13.97
C GLU A 179 0.15 -14.57 -14.33
N LEU A 180 0.41 -13.53 -13.53
CA LEU A 180 1.63 -12.72 -13.65
C LEU A 180 2.88 -13.57 -13.40
N ARG A 181 2.83 -14.54 -12.48
CA ARG A 181 3.97 -15.45 -12.21
C ARG A 181 4.31 -16.34 -13.40
N HIS A 182 3.32 -16.68 -14.22
CA HIS A 182 3.49 -17.55 -15.38
C HIS A 182 3.53 -16.77 -16.71
N ALA A 183 3.50 -15.44 -16.65
CA ALA A 183 3.57 -14.60 -17.83
C ALA A 183 4.95 -14.72 -18.49
N VAL A 184 4.96 -14.76 -19.83
CA VAL A 184 6.19 -14.91 -20.62
C VAL A 184 6.51 -13.63 -21.38
N ALA A 185 7.77 -13.47 -21.77
CA ALA A 185 8.17 -12.33 -22.60
C ALA A 185 7.51 -12.41 -23.98
N GLY A 186 6.80 -11.34 -24.35
CA GLY A 186 6.21 -11.16 -25.66
C GLY A 186 7.16 -10.51 -26.67
N PRO A 187 6.79 -10.53 -27.97
CA PRO A 187 7.64 -10.02 -29.04
C PRO A 187 7.84 -8.50 -29.00
N THR A 188 6.90 -7.76 -28.40
CA THR A 188 6.97 -6.29 -28.26
C THR A 188 7.72 -5.83 -27.00
N GLY A 189 8.33 -6.78 -26.26
CA GLY A 189 9.05 -6.48 -25.02
C GLY A 189 8.17 -6.36 -23.78
N ASN A 190 6.84 -6.53 -23.90
CA ASN A 190 5.91 -6.64 -22.76
C ASN A 190 5.73 -8.10 -22.31
N LEU A 191 5.28 -8.34 -21.08
CA LEU A 191 4.84 -9.66 -20.67
C LEU A 191 3.50 -10.00 -21.32
N VAL A 192 3.27 -11.29 -21.54
CA VAL A 192 2.06 -11.81 -22.19
C VAL A 192 1.47 -12.92 -21.33
N ILE A 193 0.15 -12.89 -21.17
CA ILE A 193 -0.62 -13.89 -20.41
C ILE A 193 -1.40 -14.77 -21.37
N ALA A 194 -1.19 -16.08 -21.29
CA ALA A 194 -1.86 -17.09 -22.11
C ALA A 194 -3.14 -17.60 -21.43
N ARG A 195 -4.19 -16.77 -21.37
CA ARG A 195 -5.51 -17.16 -20.86
C ARG A 195 -6.43 -17.78 -21.91
N THR A 196 -6.24 -17.38 -23.16
CA THR A 196 -7.12 -17.75 -24.27
C THR A 196 -6.28 -18.35 -25.40
N ALA A 197 -6.94 -18.81 -26.46
CA ALA A 197 -6.26 -19.24 -27.69
C ALA A 197 -5.31 -18.18 -28.25
N GLN A 198 -5.52 -16.90 -27.94
CA GLN A 198 -4.57 -15.82 -28.22
C GLN A 198 -3.96 -15.26 -26.93
N PRO A 199 -2.62 -15.32 -26.79
CA PRO A 199 -1.92 -14.66 -25.69
C PRO A 199 -2.16 -13.14 -25.70
N GLN A 200 -2.42 -12.55 -24.53
CA GLN A 200 -2.73 -11.12 -24.39
C GLN A 200 -1.57 -10.35 -23.78
N ALA A 201 -1.16 -9.26 -24.43
CA ALA A 201 -0.07 -8.40 -23.96
C ALA A 201 -0.48 -7.56 -22.75
N THR A 202 0.43 -7.43 -21.80
CA THR A 202 0.30 -6.60 -20.60
C THR A 202 1.03 -5.27 -20.78
N SER A 203 0.88 -4.34 -19.83
CA SER A 203 1.72 -3.13 -19.75
C SER A 203 3.08 -3.39 -19.08
N LEU A 204 3.29 -4.58 -18.51
CA LEU A 204 4.50 -4.90 -17.76
C LEU A 204 5.67 -5.09 -18.72
N ASP A 205 6.76 -4.37 -18.48
CA ASP A 205 7.96 -4.50 -19.29
C ASP A 205 8.73 -5.78 -18.91
N SER A 206 8.89 -6.69 -19.87
CA SER A 206 9.43 -8.04 -19.64
C SER A 206 10.88 -8.05 -19.17
N LEU A 207 11.72 -7.12 -19.64
CA LEU A 207 13.12 -7.07 -19.25
C LEU A 207 13.25 -6.41 -17.87
N LEU A 208 12.51 -5.34 -17.61
CA LEU A 208 12.45 -4.71 -16.30
C LEU A 208 11.94 -5.69 -15.24
N GLN A 209 10.84 -6.39 -15.53
CA GLN A 209 10.29 -7.43 -14.67
C GLN A 209 11.36 -8.47 -14.34
N ARG A 210 12.05 -9.01 -15.35
CA ARG A 210 13.08 -10.03 -15.16
C ARG A 210 14.25 -9.51 -14.32
N ASP A 211 14.71 -8.29 -14.58
CA ASP A 211 15.88 -7.75 -13.88
C ASP A 211 15.55 -7.45 -12.40
N ILE A 212 14.33 -6.96 -12.11
CA ILE A 212 13.82 -6.81 -10.74
C ILE A 212 13.63 -8.18 -10.08
N GLN A 213 13.08 -9.17 -10.79
CA GLN A 213 12.91 -10.53 -10.27
C GLN A 213 14.27 -11.13 -9.87
N ARG A 214 15.26 -11.05 -10.77
CA ARG A 214 16.63 -11.52 -10.50
C ARG A 214 17.24 -10.83 -9.28
N MET A 215 17.05 -9.51 -9.15
CA MET A 215 17.51 -8.76 -7.98
C MET A 215 16.84 -9.28 -6.69
N LEU A 216 15.52 -9.50 -6.69
CA LEU A 216 14.80 -10.00 -5.53
C LEU A 216 15.23 -11.43 -5.15
N ASP A 217 15.41 -12.31 -6.14
CA ASP A 217 15.87 -13.68 -5.91
C ASP A 217 17.28 -13.72 -5.29
N GLN A 218 18.18 -12.85 -5.75
CA GLN A 218 19.56 -12.75 -5.24
C GLN A 218 19.65 -12.24 -3.79
N ILE A 219 18.71 -11.39 -3.37
CA ILE A 219 18.67 -10.88 -1.99
C ILE A 219 18.38 -12.03 -0.99
N GLY A 220 17.54 -12.99 -1.38
CA GLY A 220 17.22 -14.17 -0.58
C GLY A 220 16.48 -13.87 0.73
N VAL A 221 15.62 -12.84 0.75
CA VAL A 221 14.72 -12.54 1.89
C VAL A 221 13.59 -13.57 2.00
N ALA A 222 12.91 -13.63 3.15
CA ALA A 222 11.77 -14.54 3.32
C ALA A 222 10.65 -14.20 2.34
N TYR A 223 10.37 -12.91 2.18
CA TYR A 223 9.54 -12.37 1.11
C TYR A 223 10.08 -11.00 0.68
N GLY A 224 10.09 -10.74 -0.62
CA GLY A 224 10.44 -9.45 -1.20
C GLY A 224 9.50 -9.14 -2.35
N SER A 225 9.05 -7.90 -2.48
CA SER A 225 8.22 -7.48 -3.60
C SER A 225 8.56 -6.06 -4.03
N VAL A 226 8.37 -5.81 -5.33
CA VAL A 226 8.48 -4.50 -5.96
C VAL A 226 7.32 -4.34 -6.94
N VAL A 227 6.62 -3.21 -6.83
CA VAL A 227 5.60 -2.78 -7.77
C VAL A 227 5.97 -1.39 -8.30
N LEU A 228 5.96 -1.24 -9.62
CA LEU A 228 6.20 0.02 -10.32
C LEU A 228 4.94 0.41 -11.10
N ILE A 229 4.51 1.66 -10.94
CA ILE A 229 3.36 2.23 -11.65
C ILE A 229 3.79 3.54 -12.32
N ASP A 230 3.40 3.76 -13.57
CA ASP A 230 3.44 5.08 -14.19
C ASP A 230 2.33 5.95 -13.56
N PRO A 231 2.69 7.02 -12.82
CA PRO A 231 1.70 7.83 -12.10
C PRO A 231 0.77 8.62 -13.03
N GLN A 232 1.15 8.85 -14.29
CA GLN A 232 0.33 9.64 -15.22
C GLN A 232 -0.71 8.82 -15.95
N THR A 233 -0.44 7.54 -16.16
CA THR A 233 -1.33 6.62 -16.89
C THR A 233 -2.00 5.62 -15.97
N GLY A 234 -1.43 5.35 -14.80
CA GLY A 234 -1.84 4.25 -13.92
C GLY A 234 -1.36 2.87 -14.39
N GLN A 235 -0.51 2.83 -15.43
CA GLN A 235 0.01 1.58 -15.97
C GLN A 235 0.97 0.92 -15.00
N VAL A 236 0.80 -0.37 -14.80
CA VAL A 236 1.71 -1.22 -14.05
C VAL A 236 2.88 -1.55 -14.96
N LEU A 237 4.07 -1.10 -14.58
CA LEU A 237 5.30 -1.26 -15.35
C LEU A 237 6.07 -2.53 -14.97
N ALA A 238 5.98 -2.92 -13.69
CA ALA A 238 6.52 -4.17 -13.16
C ALA A 238 5.80 -4.55 -11.85
N MET A 239 5.62 -5.85 -11.62
CA MET A 239 5.07 -6.43 -10.39
C MET A 239 5.81 -7.74 -10.10
N ALA A 240 6.91 -7.64 -9.36
CA ALA A 240 7.80 -8.77 -9.09
C ALA A 240 7.80 -9.11 -7.61
N GLU A 241 7.94 -10.39 -7.29
CA GLU A 241 8.14 -10.84 -5.91
C GLU A 241 9.01 -12.09 -5.85
N ALA A 242 9.80 -12.19 -4.79
CA ALA A 242 10.54 -13.40 -4.43
C ALA A 242 10.05 -13.88 -3.07
N ARG A 243 10.00 -15.20 -2.91
CA ARG A 243 9.67 -15.87 -1.65
C ARG A 243 10.61 -17.05 -1.44
N GLN A 244 10.78 -17.47 -0.19
CA GLN A 244 11.55 -18.69 0.06
C GLN A 244 10.78 -19.92 -0.45
N PRO A 245 11.49 -20.96 -0.95
CA PRO A 245 10.87 -22.15 -1.53
C PRO A 245 9.97 -22.94 -0.56
N ASP A 246 10.20 -22.82 0.75
CA ASP A 246 9.44 -23.44 1.83
C ASP A 246 8.17 -22.67 2.24
N ASP A 247 7.87 -21.55 1.57
CA ASP A 247 6.55 -20.90 1.55
C ASP A 247 5.84 -21.07 0.18
N PRO A 248 5.49 -22.30 -0.23
CA PRO A 248 4.93 -22.54 -1.55
C PRO A 248 3.50 -21.98 -1.71
N VAL A 249 2.78 -21.78 -0.61
CA VAL A 249 1.37 -21.36 -0.61
C VAL A 249 1.17 -19.84 -0.55
N GLY A 250 2.25 -19.07 -0.39
CA GLY A 250 2.20 -17.62 -0.32
C GLY A 250 1.57 -17.07 0.96
N ALA A 251 1.82 -17.73 2.10
CA ALA A 251 1.32 -17.31 3.39
C ALA A 251 2.04 -16.05 3.92
N ILE A 252 3.30 -15.83 3.51
CA ILE A 252 4.15 -14.74 4.03
C ILE A 252 3.71 -13.37 3.48
N GLY A 253 3.34 -13.34 2.20
CA GLY A 253 3.19 -12.11 1.45
C GLY A 253 2.55 -12.32 0.10
N SER A 254 1.87 -11.28 -0.37
CA SER A 254 1.19 -11.21 -1.65
C SER A 254 1.31 -9.81 -2.22
N LEU A 255 1.46 -9.70 -3.53
CA LEU A 255 1.46 -8.42 -4.25
C LEU A 255 0.10 -7.71 -4.17
N THR A 256 -0.98 -8.49 -4.13
CA THR A 256 -2.35 -8.01 -4.35
C THR A 256 -3.25 -8.08 -3.12
N LYS A 257 -2.85 -8.80 -2.06
CA LYS A 257 -3.60 -8.94 -0.81
C LYS A 257 -2.94 -8.18 0.33
N PRO A 258 -3.71 -7.53 1.21
CA PRO A 258 -3.16 -6.75 2.32
C PRO A 258 -2.81 -7.65 3.51
N THR A 259 -1.77 -8.47 3.36
CA THR A 259 -1.38 -9.50 4.34
C THR A 259 -0.59 -8.97 5.53
N VAL A 260 -0.05 -7.76 5.42
CA VAL A 260 0.78 -7.14 6.47
C VAL A 260 0.30 -5.73 6.82
N PRO A 261 0.65 -5.22 8.01
CA PRO A 261 0.27 -3.86 8.36
C PRO A 261 0.99 -2.81 7.51
N ALA A 262 0.31 -1.69 7.28
CA ALA A 262 0.83 -0.58 6.47
C ALA A 262 2.03 0.12 7.12
N ALA A 263 2.21 -0.02 8.43
CA ALA A 263 3.25 0.66 9.19
C ALA A 263 3.20 2.19 8.96
N SER A 264 4.35 2.86 9.13
CA SER A 264 4.48 4.30 8.90
C SER A 264 4.22 4.78 7.47
N VAL A 265 3.83 3.92 6.51
CA VAL A 265 3.30 4.36 5.21
C VAL A 265 2.02 5.18 5.40
N ILE A 266 1.18 4.85 6.40
CA ILE A 266 -0.04 5.62 6.72
C ILE A 266 0.25 7.10 7.01
N LYS A 267 1.44 7.45 7.47
CA LYS A 267 1.81 8.85 7.73
C LYS A 267 1.75 9.73 6.48
N VAL A 268 1.81 9.15 5.27
CA VAL A 268 1.55 9.88 4.03
C VAL A 268 0.09 10.32 3.96
N VAL A 269 -0.84 9.41 4.29
CA VAL A 269 -2.29 9.70 4.38
C VAL A 269 -2.57 10.71 5.49
N THR A 270 -1.98 10.52 6.66
CA THR A 270 -2.13 11.44 7.80
C THR A 270 -1.59 12.83 7.47
N ALA A 271 -0.41 12.93 6.84
CA ALA A 271 0.14 14.22 6.42
C ALA A 271 -0.75 14.89 5.35
N ALA A 272 -1.29 14.13 4.40
CA ALA A 272 -2.24 14.67 3.43
C ALA A 272 -3.50 15.23 4.11
N ALA A 273 -4.06 14.52 5.10
CA ALA A 273 -5.22 14.99 5.87
C ALA A 273 -4.91 16.28 6.64
N LEU A 274 -3.71 16.36 7.25
CA LEU A 274 -3.27 17.54 8.01
C LEU A 274 -3.10 18.76 7.11
N LEU A 275 -2.44 18.57 5.96
CA LEU A 275 -2.28 19.62 4.95
C LEU A 275 -3.63 20.08 4.40
N ASP A 276 -4.55 19.15 4.15
CA ASP A 276 -5.90 19.49 3.67
C ASP A 276 -6.72 20.28 4.72
N ASN A 277 -6.44 20.03 6.00
CA ASN A 277 -7.00 20.78 7.12
C ASN A 277 -6.23 22.06 7.49
N GLY A 278 -5.25 22.47 6.68
CA GLY A 278 -4.56 23.75 6.81
C GLY A 278 -3.31 23.76 7.70
N VAL A 279 -2.84 22.60 8.18
CA VAL A 279 -1.54 22.51 8.88
C VAL A 279 -0.41 22.78 7.90
N SER A 280 0.50 23.67 8.26
CA SER A 280 1.67 24.01 7.45
C SER A 280 2.76 22.94 7.57
N PRO A 281 3.56 22.68 6.51
CA PRO A 281 4.74 21.81 6.58
C PRO A 281 5.76 22.19 7.66
N ASP A 282 5.75 23.47 8.07
CA ASP A 282 6.67 24.07 9.04
C ASP A 282 6.07 24.20 10.45
N ASP A 283 4.77 23.90 10.61
CA ASP A 283 4.15 23.90 11.94
C ASP A 283 4.84 22.90 12.84
N LEU A 284 4.95 23.23 14.13
CA LEU A 284 5.70 22.45 15.11
C LEU A 284 4.77 21.60 15.98
N ALA A 285 5.23 20.38 16.23
CA ALA A 285 4.75 19.55 17.34
C ALA A 285 5.92 19.26 18.27
N CYS A 286 5.81 19.74 19.52
CA CYS A 286 6.73 19.41 20.58
C CYS A 286 6.27 18.13 21.30
N PHE A 287 7.21 17.25 21.62
CA PHE A 287 6.93 15.93 22.18
C PHE A 287 8.09 15.43 23.06
N HIS A 288 7.82 14.38 23.82
CA HIS A 288 8.79 13.59 24.58
C HIS A 288 8.64 12.11 24.21
N GLY A 289 9.73 11.36 24.32
CA GLY A 289 9.71 9.91 24.09
C GLY A 289 9.08 9.53 22.76
N GLY A 290 8.44 8.35 22.71
CA GLY A 290 7.50 7.97 21.67
C GLY A 290 7.97 8.08 20.22
N LEU A 291 9.29 8.06 19.97
CA LEU A 291 9.82 8.11 18.61
C LEU A 291 9.45 6.84 17.83
N HIS A 292 9.58 5.71 18.51
CA HIS A 292 9.44 4.36 17.95
C HIS A 292 8.37 3.52 18.65
N GLY A 293 7.74 4.05 19.71
CA GLY A 293 6.59 3.46 20.39
C GLY A 293 5.51 4.51 20.61
N LEU A 294 4.29 4.10 20.99
CA LEU A 294 3.21 5.04 21.26
C LEU A 294 2.29 4.53 22.38
N ASP A 295 2.18 5.33 23.43
CA ASP A 295 1.32 5.11 24.59
C ASP A 295 0.60 6.41 24.96
N ALA A 296 -0.37 6.32 25.86
CA ALA A 296 -1.21 7.46 26.24
C ALA A 296 -0.40 8.62 26.86
N SER A 297 0.74 8.35 27.50
CA SER A 297 1.56 9.38 28.12
C SER A 297 2.24 10.27 27.08
N HIS A 298 2.56 9.69 25.91
CA HIS A 298 3.11 10.37 24.74
C HIS A 298 2.09 11.26 24.01
N LEU A 299 0.81 11.25 24.40
CA LEU A 299 -0.28 12.05 23.79
C LEU A 299 -0.56 13.36 24.53
N LYS A 300 0.05 13.59 25.70
CA LYS A 300 -0.13 14.78 26.54
C LYS A 300 1.02 15.78 26.40
N GLN A 301 0.72 17.04 26.05
CA GLN A 301 1.77 18.06 25.93
C GLN A 301 2.30 18.38 27.32
N ARG A 302 3.62 18.48 27.47
CA ARG A 302 4.26 18.79 28.75
C ARG A 302 5.08 20.08 28.62
N PRO A 303 5.14 20.92 29.67
CA PRO A 303 6.06 22.07 29.69
C PRO A 303 7.54 21.68 29.52
N THR A 304 7.86 20.41 29.78
CA THR A 304 9.21 19.84 29.65
C THR A 304 9.51 19.25 28.26
N ASP A 305 8.58 19.33 27.30
CA ASP A 305 8.80 18.86 25.93
C ASP A 305 9.81 19.77 25.23
N ARG A 306 11.09 19.37 25.22
CA ARG A 306 12.19 20.13 24.60
C ARG A 306 12.45 19.79 23.14
N ARG A 307 11.91 18.66 22.64
CA ARG A 307 12.08 18.24 21.26
C ARG A 307 10.85 18.64 20.45
N CYS A 308 11.06 19.39 19.37
CA CYS A 308 10.01 19.76 18.44
C CYS A 308 10.44 19.39 17.03
N GLU A 309 9.49 18.94 16.22
CA GLU A 309 9.69 18.67 14.80
C GLU A 309 8.61 19.37 13.99
N THR A 310 8.99 19.90 12.84
CA THR A 310 8.02 20.36 11.85
C THR A 310 7.22 19.18 11.31
N LEU A 311 6.06 19.40 10.70
CA LEU A 311 5.32 18.32 10.04
C LEU A 311 6.20 17.61 8.99
N THR A 312 7.02 18.35 8.24
CA THR A 312 8.01 17.82 7.29
C THR A 312 9.01 16.88 7.97
N LEU A 313 9.62 17.32 9.06
CA LEU A 313 10.61 16.53 9.81
C LEU A 313 9.98 15.31 10.48
N ALA A 314 8.78 15.46 11.02
CA ALA A 314 8.03 14.37 11.64
C ALA A 314 7.71 13.26 10.62
N LEU A 315 7.36 13.63 9.38
CA LEU A 315 7.17 12.68 8.29
C LEU A 315 8.50 12.01 7.88
N ALA A 316 9.55 12.82 7.65
CA ALA A 316 10.85 12.36 7.17
C ALA A 316 11.57 11.41 8.15
N ARG A 317 11.58 11.78 9.44
CA ARG A 317 12.14 10.99 10.55
C ARG A 317 11.18 9.94 11.09
N SER A 318 9.94 9.94 10.58
CA SER A 318 8.89 9.01 10.98
C SER A 318 8.61 9.03 12.48
N SER A 319 8.60 10.20 13.12
CA SER A 319 8.33 10.34 14.55
C SER A 319 6.87 9.98 14.85
N ASN A 320 6.63 8.96 15.69
CA ASN A 320 5.27 8.55 16.06
C ASN A 320 4.61 9.61 16.94
N ALA A 321 5.28 10.04 18.02
CA ALA A 321 4.73 11.04 18.93
C ALA A 321 4.40 12.36 18.23
N ALA A 322 5.27 12.90 17.37
CA ALA A 322 5.01 14.15 16.67
C ALA A 322 3.79 14.06 15.74
N ILE A 323 3.72 13.00 14.90
CA ILE A 323 2.57 12.79 14.01
C ILE A 323 1.28 12.53 14.79
N ALA A 324 1.34 11.80 15.90
CA ALA A 324 0.21 11.61 16.79
C ALA A 324 -0.30 12.93 17.36
N ARG A 325 0.60 13.88 17.67
CA ARG A 325 0.20 15.21 18.16
C ARG A 325 -0.47 16.04 17.10
N PHE A 326 0.11 16.12 15.91
CA PHE A 326 -0.56 16.79 14.80
C PHE A 326 -1.94 16.17 14.56
N ALA A 327 -2.03 14.84 14.46
CA ALA A 327 -3.29 14.17 14.18
C ALA A 327 -4.36 14.43 15.25
N LEU A 328 -4.04 14.31 16.54
CA LEU A 328 -5.02 14.52 17.61
C LEU A 328 -5.40 15.98 17.83
N ARG A 329 -4.46 16.91 17.63
CA ARG A 329 -4.68 18.34 17.83
C ARG A 329 -5.43 18.96 16.65
N ASP A 330 -5.04 18.57 15.43
CA ASP A 330 -5.36 19.33 14.22
C ASP A 330 -6.29 18.59 13.26
N LEU A 331 -6.67 17.32 13.49
CA LEU A 331 -7.67 16.64 12.66
C LEU A 331 -9.02 16.55 13.37
N PRO A 332 -10.12 16.98 12.73
CA PRO A 332 -11.45 16.70 13.25
C PRO A 332 -11.77 15.21 13.15
N ALA A 333 -12.75 14.76 13.95
CA ALA A 333 -13.19 13.37 13.95
C ALA A 333 -13.57 12.90 12.54
N GLY A 334 -13.09 11.72 12.14
CA GLY A 334 -13.35 11.13 10.83
C GLY A 334 -12.54 11.71 9.66
N ALA A 335 -11.78 12.80 9.83
CA ALA A 335 -10.97 13.36 8.75
C ALA A 335 -9.88 12.38 8.28
N LEU A 336 -9.24 11.68 9.22
CA LEU A 336 -8.24 10.67 8.91
C LEU A 336 -8.87 9.48 8.17
N HIS A 337 -10.00 8.97 8.65
CA HIS A 337 -10.77 7.93 7.96
C HIS A 337 -11.13 8.32 6.53
N LYS A 338 -11.66 9.53 6.33
CA LYS A 338 -12.00 10.08 5.01
C LYS A 338 -10.79 10.19 4.10
N ALA A 339 -9.65 10.62 4.62
CA ALA A 339 -8.41 10.66 3.86
C ALA A 339 -7.95 9.24 3.48
N ALA A 340 -8.00 8.26 4.39
CA ALA A 340 -7.68 6.87 4.10
C ALA A 340 -8.59 6.29 3.00
N GLU A 341 -9.89 6.54 3.07
CA GLU A 341 -10.82 6.16 2.01
C GLU A 341 -10.48 6.81 0.67
N ALA A 342 -10.15 8.11 0.65
CA ALA A 342 -9.71 8.82 -0.54
C ALA A 342 -8.49 8.14 -1.17
N PHE A 343 -7.54 7.73 -0.34
CA PHE A 343 -6.39 6.89 -0.69
C PHE A 343 -6.72 5.40 -0.87
N GLY A 344 -7.98 5.02 -1.11
CA GLY A 344 -8.36 3.66 -1.54
C GLY A 344 -8.49 2.61 -0.44
N PHE A 345 -8.25 2.96 0.83
CA PHE A 345 -8.52 2.03 1.95
C PHE A 345 -10.03 1.80 2.11
N ASN A 346 -10.41 0.59 2.53
CA ASN A 346 -11.79 0.14 2.73
C ASN A 346 -12.70 0.20 1.48
N ARG A 347 -12.16 0.57 0.31
CA ARG A 347 -12.92 0.75 -0.93
C ARG A 347 -12.24 0.02 -2.08
N LYS A 348 -13.01 -0.29 -3.12
CA LYS A 348 -12.44 -0.77 -4.37
C LYS A 348 -11.99 0.42 -5.21
N VAL A 349 -10.70 0.48 -5.53
CA VAL A 349 -10.13 1.32 -6.58
C VAL A 349 -10.30 0.68 -7.98
N PRO A 350 -10.47 1.49 -9.05
CA PRO A 350 -10.51 0.99 -10.41
C PRO A 350 -9.25 0.21 -10.79
N SER A 351 -9.41 -1.05 -11.21
CA SER A 351 -8.29 -1.94 -11.52
C SER A 351 -8.68 -2.98 -12.58
N ASP A 352 -7.75 -3.32 -13.46
CA ASP A 352 -7.77 -4.55 -14.26
C ASP A 352 -6.85 -5.65 -13.69
N VAL A 353 -6.30 -5.44 -12.49
CA VAL A 353 -5.64 -6.48 -11.69
C VAL A 353 -6.63 -6.92 -10.61
N ALA A 354 -6.77 -8.22 -10.38
CA ALA A 354 -7.53 -8.77 -9.27
C ALA A 354 -6.77 -8.55 -7.96
N TYR A 355 -7.42 -7.94 -6.97
CA TYR A 355 -6.81 -7.62 -5.67
C TYR A 355 -7.86 -7.62 -4.55
N GLN A 356 -7.38 -7.58 -3.30
CA GLN A 356 -8.23 -7.39 -2.13
C GLN A 356 -8.04 -5.97 -1.57
N PRO A 357 -9.13 -5.22 -1.28
CA PRO A 357 -9.03 -3.90 -0.67
C PRO A 357 -8.22 -3.91 0.63
N SER A 358 -7.31 -2.96 0.75
CA SER A 358 -6.58 -2.69 2.00
C SER A 358 -7.52 -2.13 3.06
N ARG A 359 -7.15 -2.29 4.34
CA ARG A 359 -8.01 -1.92 5.46
C ARG A 359 -7.42 -0.78 6.28
N PHE A 360 -8.30 0.08 6.78
CA PHE A 360 -7.95 1.15 7.71
C PHE A 360 -9.05 1.35 8.76
N GLU A 361 -8.67 1.42 10.02
CA GLU A 361 -9.55 1.61 11.17
C GLU A 361 -8.88 2.54 12.18
N ASP A 362 -9.60 3.57 12.57
CA ASP A 362 -9.20 4.60 13.52
C ASP A 362 -10.27 4.82 14.60
N THR A 363 -11.03 3.78 14.92
CA THR A 363 -12.07 3.83 15.96
C THR A 363 -11.48 3.55 17.35
N GLY A 364 -12.13 4.07 18.39
CA GLY A 364 -11.73 3.83 19.78
C GLY A 364 -11.16 5.06 20.50
N SER A 365 -10.26 4.81 21.45
CA SER A 365 -9.67 5.84 22.31
C SER A 365 -8.74 6.77 21.54
N ASP A 366 -8.35 7.90 22.14
CA ASP A 366 -7.34 8.80 21.54
C ASP A 366 -6.03 8.08 21.21
N LEU A 367 -5.67 7.07 22.01
CA LEU A 367 -4.49 6.24 21.74
C LEU A 367 -4.69 5.35 20.52
N ASP A 368 -5.87 4.79 20.31
CA ASP A 368 -6.16 3.97 19.14
C ASP A 368 -6.13 4.82 17.87
N ARG A 369 -6.74 6.01 17.90
CA ARG A 369 -6.69 6.98 16.79
C ARG A 369 -5.26 7.43 16.49
N ALA A 370 -4.47 7.70 17.53
CA ALA A 370 -3.07 8.07 17.37
C ALA A 370 -2.20 6.92 16.82
N ARG A 371 -2.46 5.68 17.24
CA ARG A 371 -1.80 4.48 16.71
C ARG A 371 -2.20 4.24 15.25
N ALA A 372 -3.46 4.45 14.88
CA ALA A 372 -3.91 4.41 13.49
C ALA A 372 -3.22 5.50 12.65
N ALA A 373 -3.22 6.76 13.11
CA ALA A 373 -2.58 7.90 12.42
C ALA A 373 -1.07 7.74 12.19
N THR A 374 -0.40 6.98 13.05
CA THR A 374 1.03 6.70 12.92
C THR A 374 1.33 5.41 12.16
N GLY A 375 0.28 4.61 11.86
CA GLY A 375 0.36 3.29 11.25
C GLY A 375 0.90 2.21 12.19
N PHE A 376 0.84 2.45 13.50
CA PHE A 376 1.23 1.48 14.53
C PHE A 376 0.15 0.39 14.74
N ALA A 377 -1.11 0.70 14.43
CA ALA A 377 -2.23 -0.24 14.46
C ALA A 377 -3.27 0.13 13.39
N GLY A 378 -4.33 -0.69 13.27
CA GLY A 378 -5.53 -0.33 12.52
C GLY A 378 -5.35 -0.23 11.01
N SER A 379 -4.33 -0.85 10.42
CA SER A 379 -4.16 -0.81 8.97
C SER A 379 -3.47 -2.03 8.40
N SER A 380 -3.89 -2.46 7.20
CA SER A 380 -3.20 -3.47 6.39
C SER A 380 -3.13 -3.03 4.93
N LEU A 381 -2.03 -3.33 4.25
CA LEU A 381 -1.71 -2.76 2.93
C LEU A 381 -1.06 -3.81 2.01
N SER A 382 -1.49 -3.86 0.74
CA SER A 382 -0.82 -4.66 -0.29
C SER A 382 0.24 -3.83 -1.04
N PRO A 383 1.32 -4.44 -1.55
CA PRO A 383 2.32 -3.75 -2.37
C PRO A 383 1.72 -3.03 -3.59
N LEU A 384 0.73 -3.63 -4.25
CA LEU A 384 0.03 -2.99 -5.37
C LEU A 384 -0.66 -1.69 -4.94
N HIS A 385 -1.41 -1.73 -3.83
CA HIS A 385 -2.09 -0.56 -3.31
C HIS A 385 -1.10 0.49 -2.76
N ALA A 386 0.01 0.05 -2.18
CA ALA A 386 1.09 0.93 -1.73
C ALA A 386 1.70 1.73 -2.90
N ALA A 387 1.99 1.07 -4.03
CA ALA A 387 2.51 1.75 -5.22
C ALA A 387 1.49 2.73 -5.80
N TRP A 388 0.20 2.36 -5.77
CA TRP A 388 -0.89 3.22 -6.20
C TRP A 388 -1.06 4.45 -5.30
N LEU A 389 -0.91 4.30 -3.98
CA LEU A 389 -0.89 5.42 -3.04
C LEU A 389 0.23 6.40 -3.37
N ALA A 390 1.44 5.92 -3.67
CA ALA A 390 2.52 6.77 -4.18
C ALA A 390 2.18 7.43 -5.52
N ALA A 391 1.51 6.70 -6.42
CA ALA A 391 1.10 7.22 -7.72
C ALA A 391 0.14 8.40 -7.58
N VAL A 392 -0.83 8.35 -6.65
CA VAL A 392 -1.73 9.47 -6.33
C VAL A 392 -0.96 10.73 -5.93
N VAL A 393 0.05 10.60 -5.05
CA VAL A 393 0.87 11.75 -4.65
C VAL A 393 1.71 12.27 -5.82
N ALA A 394 2.21 11.35 -6.64
CA ALA A 394 3.02 11.66 -7.82
C ALA A 394 2.22 12.35 -8.96
N SER A 395 0.93 12.05 -9.09
CA SER A 395 0.02 12.47 -10.17
C SER A 395 -0.77 13.76 -9.86
N ASP A 396 -0.21 14.65 -9.04
CA ASP A 396 -0.88 15.87 -8.56
C ASP A 396 -2.21 15.59 -7.83
N GLY A 397 -2.29 14.45 -7.14
CA GLY A 397 -3.46 14.07 -6.37
C GLY A 397 -4.56 13.38 -7.17
N LYS A 398 -4.30 13.01 -8.44
CA LYS A 398 -5.31 12.39 -9.32
C LYS A 398 -5.39 10.88 -9.13
N LEU A 399 -6.62 10.40 -9.06
CA LEU A 399 -6.91 8.98 -9.08
C LEU A 399 -6.70 8.41 -10.49
N LYS A 400 -5.75 7.49 -10.63
CA LYS A 400 -5.58 6.71 -11.87
C LYS A 400 -6.11 5.29 -11.67
N ARG A 401 -6.64 4.70 -12.74
CA ARG A 401 -6.94 3.27 -12.78
C ARG A 401 -5.64 2.48 -12.70
N ILE A 402 -5.61 1.40 -11.90
CA ILE A 402 -4.53 0.41 -11.99
C ILE A 402 -4.73 -0.37 -13.30
N SER A 403 -3.81 -0.22 -14.24
CA SER A 403 -3.90 -0.83 -15.57
C SER A 403 -2.68 -1.72 -15.82
N ALA A 404 -2.87 -3.02 -15.92
CA ALA A 404 -1.85 -4.01 -16.22
C ALA A 404 -2.01 -4.62 -17.61
N TRP A 405 -3.12 -4.37 -18.32
CA TRP A 405 -3.22 -4.71 -19.74
C TRP A 405 -2.53 -3.67 -20.63
N ASP A 406 -2.11 -4.10 -21.83
CA ASP A 406 -1.60 -3.19 -22.84
C ASP A 406 -2.66 -2.10 -23.15
N PRO A 407 -2.31 -0.81 -23.18
CA PRO A 407 -3.25 0.27 -23.51
C PRO A 407 -3.96 0.04 -24.85
N ALA A 408 -3.33 -0.59 -25.85
CA ALA A 408 -3.97 -0.92 -27.13
C ALA A 408 -5.14 -1.92 -26.99
N LEU A 409 -5.08 -2.78 -25.97
CA LEU A 409 -6.19 -3.68 -25.59
C LEU A 409 -7.20 -2.98 -24.66
N THR A 410 -6.79 -1.91 -23.99
CA THR A 410 -7.57 -1.19 -22.98
C THR A 410 -8.43 -0.06 -23.59
N LEU A 411 -8.11 0.39 -24.81
CA LEU A 411 -8.86 1.41 -25.58
C LEU A 411 -10.35 1.07 -25.84
N SER A 412 -10.81 -0.14 -25.51
CA SER A 412 -12.20 -0.59 -25.63
C SER A 412 -12.99 -0.63 -24.32
N ALA A 413 -12.37 -0.37 -23.16
CA ALA A 413 -12.90 -0.79 -21.86
C ALA A 413 -13.25 0.36 -20.88
N ALA A 414 -13.26 1.62 -21.35
CA ALA A 414 -13.41 2.80 -20.50
C ALA A 414 -14.81 2.98 -19.83
N ALA A 415 -15.77 2.08 -20.05
CA ALA A 415 -17.18 2.38 -19.74
C ALA A 415 -17.66 2.08 -18.31
N ASP A 416 -16.98 1.24 -17.51
CA ASP A 416 -17.66 0.64 -16.33
C ASP A 416 -16.99 0.80 -14.96
N ILE A 417 -15.92 1.60 -14.82
CA ILE A 417 -15.16 1.63 -13.55
C ILE A 417 -14.82 3.06 -13.10
N GLY A 418 -15.85 3.81 -12.69
CA GLY A 418 -15.77 5.08 -11.96
C GLY A 418 -15.08 6.24 -12.69
N PRO A 419 -15.10 7.47 -12.13
CA PRO A 419 -14.37 8.59 -12.71
C PRO A 419 -12.87 8.39 -12.51
N VAL A 420 -12.20 7.92 -13.56
CA VAL A 420 -10.74 8.03 -13.71
C VAL A 420 -10.40 9.53 -13.78
N ASP A 421 -9.28 9.94 -13.20
CA ASP A 421 -8.80 11.34 -13.08
C ASP A 421 -9.54 12.24 -12.07
N ALA A 422 -10.43 11.69 -11.25
CA ALA A 422 -11.00 12.42 -10.12
C ALA A 422 -9.89 12.82 -9.12
N PRO A 423 -9.96 14.03 -8.52
CA PRO A 423 -9.02 14.43 -7.48
C PRO A 423 -9.23 13.60 -6.21
N THR A 424 -8.25 12.79 -5.84
CA THR A 424 -8.17 12.09 -4.54
C THR A 424 -7.76 13.06 -3.43
N ILE A 425 -6.76 13.89 -3.69
CA ILE A 425 -6.34 15.01 -2.83
C ILE A 425 -6.18 16.26 -3.68
N LYS A 426 -6.21 17.43 -3.05
CA LYS A 426 -5.97 18.70 -3.75
C LYS A 426 -4.58 18.69 -4.42
N PRO A 427 -4.42 19.25 -5.63
CA PRO A 427 -3.10 19.34 -6.28
C PRO A 427 -2.05 20.08 -5.44
N SER A 428 -2.46 21.11 -4.68
CA SER A 428 -1.58 21.82 -3.75
C SER A 428 -1.10 20.92 -2.61
N VAL A 429 -1.98 20.11 -2.03
CA VAL A 429 -1.63 19.12 -0.99
C VAL A 429 -0.66 18.09 -1.56
N ALA A 430 -0.92 17.57 -2.77
CA ALA A 430 -0.02 16.62 -3.43
C ALA A 430 1.36 17.23 -3.68
N ALA A 431 1.43 18.46 -4.19
CA ALA A 431 2.69 19.15 -4.47
C ALA A 431 3.54 19.36 -3.19
N THR A 432 2.91 19.84 -2.11
CA THR A 432 3.56 20.01 -0.81
C THR A 432 4.01 18.67 -0.23
N LEU A 433 3.15 17.65 -0.28
CA LEU A 433 3.48 16.32 0.21
C LEU A 433 4.64 15.69 -0.58
N ARG A 434 4.73 15.94 -1.90
CA ARG A 434 5.88 15.48 -2.70
C ARG A 434 7.19 16.04 -2.17
N GLN A 435 7.24 17.33 -1.85
CA GLN A 435 8.41 17.98 -1.29
C GLN A 435 8.76 17.42 0.10
N MET A 436 7.77 17.26 0.96
CA MET A 436 7.98 16.67 2.30
C MET A 436 8.52 15.24 2.22
N MET A 437 8.06 14.45 1.24
CA MET A 437 8.53 13.09 1.02
C MET A 437 9.98 13.02 0.50
N VAL A 438 10.50 14.08 -0.14
CA VAL A 438 11.93 14.17 -0.49
C VAL A 438 12.79 14.22 0.77
N ALA A 439 12.36 14.94 1.80
CA ALA A 439 13.10 15.02 3.06
C ALA A 439 13.33 13.63 3.70
N THR A 440 12.43 12.66 3.48
CA THR A 440 12.63 11.27 3.93
C THR A 440 13.91 10.65 3.35
N THR A 441 14.21 10.87 2.07
CA THR A 441 15.34 10.23 1.38
C THR A 441 16.62 11.05 1.42
N GLU A 442 16.54 12.33 1.81
CA GLU A 442 17.70 13.22 1.90
C GLU A 442 18.22 13.40 3.32
N ILE A 443 17.31 13.60 4.29
CA ILE A 443 17.64 13.91 5.69
C ILE A 443 16.95 13.00 6.70
N GLY A 444 16.03 12.16 6.25
CA GLY A 444 15.21 11.29 7.08
C GLY A 444 15.62 9.82 7.06
N THR A 445 14.65 8.97 7.37
CA THR A 445 14.81 7.51 7.52
C THR A 445 15.31 6.78 6.27
N GLY A 446 15.13 7.35 5.07
CA GLY A 446 15.62 6.80 3.81
C GLY A 446 17.04 7.25 3.44
N ARG A 447 17.60 8.27 4.11
CA ARG A 447 18.88 8.90 3.76
C ARG A 447 20.01 7.92 3.49
N HIS A 448 20.21 6.95 4.37
CA HIS A 448 21.33 6.02 4.26
C HIS A 448 21.19 5.07 3.06
N SER A 449 19.99 4.53 2.81
CA SER A 449 19.74 3.68 1.63
C SER A 449 19.97 4.45 0.33
N PHE A 450 19.51 5.71 0.29
CA PHE A 450 19.65 6.57 -0.89
C PHE A 450 20.93 7.40 -0.90
N ALA A 451 21.89 7.22 0.02
CA ALA A 451 23.14 7.97 -0.02
C ALA A 451 24.07 7.49 -1.14
N ARG A 452 24.12 6.17 -1.36
CA ARG A 452 24.89 5.52 -2.43
C ARG A 452 23.94 5.12 -3.55
N ARG A 453 23.69 6.04 -4.48
CA ARG A 453 22.76 5.83 -5.60
C ARG A 453 23.48 5.27 -6.84
N PRO A 454 22.85 4.36 -7.60
CA PRO A 454 23.27 4.00 -8.95
C PRO A 454 23.43 5.22 -9.86
N HIS A 455 24.21 5.08 -10.94
CA HIS A 455 24.49 6.18 -11.86
C HIS A 455 23.20 6.83 -12.40
N ALA A 456 22.22 6.00 -12.79
CA ALA A 456 20.95 6.48 -13.36
C ALA A 456 20.07 7.30 -12.40
N LEU A 457 20.38 7.30 -11.09
CA LEU A 457 19.66 8.09 -10.08
C LEU A 457 20.44 9.32 -9.60
N ARG A 458 21.62 9.60 -10.16
CA ARG A 458 22.43 10.77 -9.77
C ARG A 458 21.69 12.06 -10.10
N GLY A 459 21.73 13.02 -9.17
CA GLY A 459 21.06 14.33 -9.31
C GLY A 459 19.53 14.27 -9.24
N MET A 460 18.93 13.09 -9.11
CA MET A 460 17.48 12.93 -9.10
C MET A 460 16.93 13.06 -7.67
N ALA A 461 16.03 14.01 -7.43
CA ALA A 461 15.26 14.04 -6.18
C ALA A 461 14.29 12.85 -6.14
N ILE A 462 14.24 12.11 -5.02
CA ILE A 462 13.39 10.93 -4.85
C ILE A 462 12.50 11.19 -3.64
N GLY A 463 11.19 11.21 -3.84
CA GLY A 463 10.23 11.31 -2.76
C GLY A 463 9.90 9.92 -2.23
N GLY A 464 9.80 9.74 -0.92
CA GLY A 464 9.29 8.49 -0.37
C GLY A 464 8.91 8.54 1.11
N LYS A 465 8.40 7.40 1.58
CA LYS A 465 8.13 7.11 2.98
C LYS A 465 8.59 5.69 3.30
N THR A 466 9.34 5.56 4.39
CA THR A 466 9.71 4.27 4.96
C THR A 466 8.63 3.75 5.91
N GLY A 467 8.51 2.44 6.04
CA GLY A 467 7.75 1.78 7.09
C GLY A 467 8.56 0.64 7.68
N SER A 468 8.43 0.39 8.98
CA SER A 468 9.08 -0.74 9.63
C SER A 468 8.23 -1.21 10.80
N LEU A 469 7.98 -2.51 10.84
CA LEU A 469 7.32 -3.19 11.96
C LEU A 469 8.07 -4.48 12.22
N SER A 470 8.13 -4.88 13.49
CA SER A 470 8.62 -6.20 13.83
C SER A 470 7.54 -7.01 14.53
N ALA A 471 7.50 -8.32 14.31
CA ALA A 471 6.60 -9.19 15.04
C ALA A 471 7.15 -9.44 16.45
N SER A 472 6.28 -9.80 17.40
CA SER A 472 6.67 -10.24 18.73
C SER A 472 7.54 -11.50 18.71
N GLU A 473 8.20 -11.76 19.83
CA GLU A 473 9.06 -12.92 20.01
C GLU A 473 8.28 -14.24 19.82
N GLY A 474 8.73 -15.09 18.88
CA GLY A 474 8.11 -16.40 18.57
C GLY A 474 7.53 -16.52 17.15
N GLU A 475 7.35 -15.40 16.46
CA GLU A 475 6.86 -15.37 15.07
C GLU A 475 7.99 -15.66 14.07
N ILE A 476 7.69 -16.46 13.04
CA ILE A 476 8.64 -16.88 11.99
C ILE A 476 9.08 -15.73 11.06
N TYR A 477 8.23 -14.69 10.91
CA TYR A 477 8.50 -13.51 10.07
C TYR A 477 8.56 -12.26 10.92
N ARG A 478 9.78 -11.87 11.25
CA ARG A 478 10.01 -10.89 12.31
C ARG A 478 10.10 -9.46 11.85
N HIS A 479 10.51 -9.17 10.62
CA HIS A 479 10.89 -7.81 10.27
C HIS A 479 10.32 -7.39 8.91
N VAL A 480 9.20 -6.67 8.95
CA VAL A 480 8.56 -6.07 7.79
C VAL A 480 9.17 -4.69 7.56
N SER A 481 9.63 -4.45 6.34
CA SER A 481 10.14 -3.16 5.88
C SER A 481 9.42 -2.73 4.62
N TRP A 482 9.03 -1.47 4.59
CA TRP A 482 8.35 -0.82 3.47
C TRP A 482 9.17 0.37 2.96
N PHE A 483 9.09 0.59 1.66
CA PHE A 483 9.35 1.87 1.05
C PHE A 483 8.28 2.15 -0.01
N VAL A 484 7.68 3.32 0.06
CA VAL A 484 6.66 3.78 -0.90
C VAL A 484 7.06 5.16 -1.36
N GLY A 485 7.14 5.40 -2.67
CA GLY A 485 7.69 6.66 -3.18
C GLY A 485 7.57 6.82 -4.68
N PHE A 486 8.25 7.82 -5.22
CA PHE A 486 8.22 8.17 -6.63
C PHE A 486 9.50 8.90 -7.03
N ALA A 487 9.80 8.86 -8.32
CA ALA A 487 10.97 9.52 -8.87
C ALA A 487 10.77 9.93 -10.34
N PRO A 488 11.40 11.02 -10.79
CA PRO A 488 11.91 12.14 -9.99
C PRO A 488 10.80 12.83 -9.18
N ALA A 489 11.13 13.54 -8.11
CA ALA A 489 10.10 14.17 -7.26
C ALA A 489 9.35 15.34 -7.93
N HIS A 490 10.02 16.10 -8.81
CA HIS A 490 9.43 17.27 -9.48
C HIS A 490 8.58 16.90 -10.72
N GLN A 491 9.02 15.91 -11.49
CA GLN A 491 8.27 15.36 -12.63
C GLN A 491 8.25 13.83 -12.54
N PRO A 492 7.41 13.26 -11.66
CA PRO A 492 7.37 11.82 -11.45
C PRO A 492 7.14 11.05 -12.74
N LYS A 493 8.04 10.09 -13.01
CA LYS A 493 7.95 9.15 -14.13
C LYS A 493 7.54 7.76 -13.66
N VAL A 494 7.80 7.46 -12.39
CA VAL A 494 7.46 6.17 -11.78
C VAL A 494 7.12 6.38 -10.30
N ALA A 495 6.06 5.71 -9.87
CA ALA A 495 5.74 5.43 -8.47
C ALA A 495 6.14 4.00 -8.14
N ILE A 496 6.64 3.78 -6.92
CA ILE A 496 7.20 2.52 -6.46
C ILE A 496 6.67 2.15 -5.09
N ALA A 497 6.38 0.88 -4.89
CA ALA A 497 6.38 0.25 -3.58
C ALA A 497 7.36 -0.92 -3.56
N ALA A 498 8.19 -0.97 -2.52
CA ALA A 498 8.99 -2.13 -2.18
C ALA A 498 8.60 -2.61 -0.78
N MET A 499 8.44 -3.91 -0.63
CA MET A 499 8.22 -4.56 0.66
C MET A 499 9.22 -5.69 0.84
N VAL A 500 9.80 -5.79 2.03
CA VAL A 500 10.68 -6.88 2.41
C VAL A 500 10.24 -7.41 3.76
N ILE A 501 10.15 -8.73 3.86
CA ILE A 501 9.97 -9.46 5.10
C ILE A 501 11.25 -10.26 5.32
N ASN A 502 12.01 -9.87 6.34
CA ASN A 502 13.19 -10.62 6.75
C ASN A 502 12.81 -11.65 7.81
N GLY A 503 13.59 -12.73 7.89
CA GLY A 503 13.56 -13.65 9.02
C GLY A 503 14.27 -13.05 10.24
N TRP A 504 14.93 -13.88 11.05
CA TRP A 504 15.58 -13.49 12.30
C TRP A 504 16.69 -12.43 12.18
N LYS A 505 17.35 -12.34 11.02
CA LYS A 505 18.41 -11.36 10.75
C LYS A 505 17.98 -10.44 9.62
N TRP A 506 18.21 -9.15 9.78
CA TRP A 506 18.06 -8.17 8.72
C TRP A 506 19.05 -8.48 7.59
N LYS A 507 18.53 -8.81 6.40
CA LYS A 507 19.34 -8.91 5.17
C LYS A 507 19.36 -7.59 4.43
N VAL A 508 18.17 -6.99 4.24
CA VAL A 508 18.03 -5.71 3.55
C VAL A 508 16.79 -4.96 4.04
N LYS A 509 16.81 -3.64 3.87
CA LYS A 509 15.63 -2.78 4.08
C LYS A 509 15.00 -2.44 2.74
N ALA A 510 13.67 -2.35 2.71
CA ALA A 510 12.93 -2.01 1.50
C ALA A 510 13.36 -0.70 0.79
N PRO A 511 13.83 0.37 1.47
CA PRO A 511 14.35 1.55 0.79
C PRO A 511 15.57 1.26 -0.10
N THR A 512 16.40 0.28 0.27
CA THR A 512 17.54 -0.16 -0.56
C THR A 512 17.04 -0.92 -1.79
N VAL A 513 16.07 -1.81 -1.62
CA VAL A 513 15.44 -2.54 -2.74
C VAL A 513 14.74 -1.57 -3.71
N ALA A 514 14.06 -0.56 -3.17
CA ALA A 514 13.42 0.48 -3.97
C ALA A 514 14.44 1.30 -4.77
N ARG A 515 15.57 1.69 -4.15
CA ARG A 515 16.66 2.38 -4.84
C ARG A 515 17.16 1.56 -6.04
N ASP A 516 17.39 0.27 -5.84
CA ASP A 516 17.97 -0.58 -6.89
C ASP A 516 16.97 -0.82 -8.02
N ALA A 517 15.69 -1.05 -7.70
CA ALA A 517 14.61 -1.14 -8.69
C ALA A 517 14.42 0.17 -9.49
N LEU A 518 14.48 1.33 -8.83
CA LEU A 518 14.47 2.63 -9.51
C LEU A 518 15.69 2.77 -10.43
N GLY A 519 16.87 2.31 -10.01
CA GLY A 519 18.08 2.27 -10.83
C GLY A 519 17.85 1.49 -12.12
N LEU A 520 17.37 0.25 -12.01
CA LEU A 520 17.04 -0.62 -13.15
C LEU A 520 16.02 0.05 -14.09
N PHE A 521 14.99 0.70 -13.55
CA PHE A 521 13.99 1.40 -14.34
C PHE A 521 14.61 2.55 -15.17
N PHE A 522 15.41 3.42 -14.55
CA PHE A 522 15.98 4.57 -15.26
C PHE A 522 17.13 4.20 -16.20
N GLU A 523 17.95 3.19 -15.88
CA GLU A 523 18.94 2.63 -16.81
C GLU A 523 18.27 2.12 -18.07
N ARG A 524 17.16 1.41 -17.91
CA ARG A 524 16.37 0.91 -19.03
C ARG A 524 15.73 2.01 -19.87
N ALA A 525 15.15 3.02 -19.22
CA ALA A 525 14.56 4.17 -19.92
C ALA A 525 15.62 4.94 -20.74
N ALA A 526 16.83 5.10 -20.20
CA ALA A 526 17.95 5.71 -20.91
C ALA A 526 18.38 4.88 -22.14
N ASN A 527 18.50 3.56 -21.98
CA ASN A 527 18.87 2.66 -23.08
C ASN A 527 17.84 2.64 -24.22
N LYS A 528 16.53 2.65 -23.90
CA LYS A 528 15.48 2.78 -24.92
C LYS A 528 15.57 4.10 -25.68
N SER A 529 15.85 5.20 -24.98
CA SER A 529 16.00 6.53 -25.60
C SER A 529 17.22 6.60 -26.53
N ALA A 530 18.34 5.98 -26.13
CA ALA A 530 19.55 5.91 -26.94
C ALA A 530 19.33 5.09 -28.23
N GLN A 531 18.58 3.99 -28.16
CA GLN A 531 18.25 3.16 -29.33
C GLN A 531 17.21 3.79 -30.26
N ALA A 532 16.34 4.67 -29.75
CA ALA A 532 15.34 5.37 -30.53
C ALA A 532 15.87 6.63 -31.24
N THR A 533 17.10 7.05 -30.95
CA THR A 533 17.74 8.16 -31.65
C THR A 533 18.10 7.69 -33.06
N PRO A 534 17.61 8.34 -34.14
CA PRO A 534 17.97 7.94 -35.50
C PRO A 534 19.49 7.94 -35.64
N LEU A 535 20.03 6.87 -36.22
CA LEU A 535 21.38 6.92 -36.81
C LEU A 535 21.41 8.18 -37.67
N ALA A 536 22.41 9.05 -37.44
CA ALA A 536 22.64 10.22 -38.27
C ALA A 536 22.54 9.79 -39.74
N PRO A 537 21.89 10.59 -40.62
CA PRO A 537 21.82 10.24 -42.03
C PRO A 537 23.25 9.94 -42.48
N ALA A 538 23.43 8.76 -43.08
CA ALA A 538 24.71 8.34 -43.63
C ALA A 538 25.25 9.54 -44.40
N ALA A 539 26.44 10.00 -44.01
CA ALA A 539 27.11 11.11 -44.69
C ALA A 539 26.99 10.84 -46.19
N GLU A 540 26.31 11.75 -46.87
CA GLU A 540 26.12 11.70 -48.31
C GLU A 540 27.51 11.50 -48.90
N LEU A 541 27.75 10.32 -49.47
CA LEU A 541 29.01 10.02 -50.15
C LEU A 541 29.18 11.10 -51.21
N ASP A 542 30.19 11.95 -51.02
CA ASP A 542 30.54 12.99 -51.97
C ASP A 542 30.73 12.33 -53.34
N PRO A 543 29.92 12.67 -54.36
CA PRO A 543 30.04 12.14 -55.71
C PRO A 543 31.41 12.40 -56.35
N ARG A 544 32.26 13.24 -55.75
CA ARG A 544 33.63 13.53 -56.21
C ARG A 544 34.70 12.55 -55.73
N SER A 545 34.34 11.55 -54.92
CA SER A 545 35.30 10.55 -54.43
C SER A 545 35.49 9.33 -55.34
N ILE A 546 34.92 9.33 -56.56
CA ILE A 546 35.22 8.37 -57.62
C ILE A 546 35.96 9.08 -58.76
N ALA A 547 37.24 9.36 -58.53
CA ALA A 547 38.24 9.55 -59.59
C ALA A 547 39.63 9.57 -58.96
N LEU A 548 40.28 8.39 -58.91
CA LEU A 548 41.67 8.13 -59.30
C LEU A 548 42.00 6.64 -59.10
#